data_AF-A0A382HI06-F1
#
_entry.id   AF-A0A382HI06-F1
#
_cell.length_a   1.000
_cell.length_b   1.000
_cell.length_c   1.000
_cell.angle_alpha   90.00
_cell.angle_beta   90.00
_cell.angle_gamma   90.00
#
_symmetry.space_group_name_H-M   'P 1'
#
loop_
_entity.id
_entity.type
_entity.pdbx_description
1 polymer ?
#
loop_
_entity_poly.entity_id
_entity_poly.type
_entity_poly.pdbx_seq_one_letter_code
_entity_poly.pdbx_strand_id
1 'polypeptide(L)' 'MTIDLKDHFFKALKSQPNFSEAHLQLALLYQKEADTENTLKHFELAISTDLEEINKLEEKGDELLKNYQFQNAKEQYIKS' A
#
# COMPACT_ATOMS: atom_id res chain seq x y z
N MET A 1 29.19 3.77 -14.27
CA MET A 1 27.77 3.85 -14.68
C MET A 1 27.02 4.37 -13.47
N THR A 2 26.74 5.68 -13.43
CA THR A 2 25.92 6.27 -12.37
C THR A 2 24.50 5.75 -12.57
N ILE A 3 24.04 4.90 -11.65
CA ILE A 3 22.64 4.47 -11.65
C ILE A 3 21.82 5.73 -11.38
N ASP A 4 20.94 6.10 -12.32
CA ASP A 4 19.90 7.07 -12.01
C ASP A 4 18.94 6.36 -11.05
N LEU A 5 19.05 6.68 -9.75
CA LEU A 5 18.20 6.10 -8.72
C LEU A 5 16.71 6.31 -9.05
N LYS A 6 16.35 7.45 -9.67
CA LYS A 6 14.97 7.71 -10.07
C LYS A 6 14.50 6.71 -11.12
N ASP A 7 15.33 6.38 -12.11
CA ASP A 7 14.98 5.35 -13.13
C ASP A 7 14.76 3.96 -12.49
N HIS A 8 15.55 3.61 -11.47
CA HIS A 8 15.34 2.35 -10.75
C HIS A 8 13.99 2.31 -10.04
N PHE A 9 13.62 3.38 -9.33
CA PHE A 9 12.32 3.46 -8.66
C PHE A 9 11.16 3.57 -9.65
N PHE A 10 11.31 4.26 -10.77
CA PHE A 10 10.29 4.25 -11.83
C PHE A 10 10.09 2.86 -12.45
N LYS A 11 11.15 2.06 -12.60
CA LYS A 11 11.01 0.66 -13.01
C LYS A 11 10.27 -0.18 -11.97
N ALA A 12 10.53 0.04 -10.68
CA ALA A 12 9.77 -0.60 -9.62
C ALA A 12 8.28 -0.23 -9.71
N LEU A 13 7.96 1.04 -9.90
CA LEU A 13 6.58 1.53 -10.07
C LEU A 13 5.89 1.02 -11.33
N LYS A 14 6.64 0.74 -12.41
CA LYS A 14 6.06 0.07 -13.59
C LYS A 14 5.59 -1.36 -13.29
N SER A 15 6.27 -2.06 -12.37
CA SER A 15 5.90 -3.41 -11.97
C SER A 15 4.84 -3.41 -10.87
N GLN A 16 4.93 -2.47 -9.93
CA GLN A 16 4.02 -2.32 -8.81
C GLN A 16 3.70 -0.82 -8.64
N PRO A 17 2.63 -0.32 -9.29
CA PRO A 17 2.27 1.09 -9.25
C PRO A 17 2.01 1.61 -7.83
N ASN A 18 1.53 0.72 -6.96
CA ASN A 18 1.22 1.00 -5.56
C ASN A 18 2.37 0.53 -4.66
N PHE A 19 3.62 0.83 -5.02
CA PHE A 19 4.77 0.49 -4.17
C PHE A 19 5.19 1.71 -3.36
N SER A 20 4.69 1.80 -2.13
CA SER A 20 4.87 2.97 -1.25
C SER A 20 6.34 3.33 -1.04
N GLU A 21 7.21 2.33 -0.86
CA GLU A 21 8.64 2.55 -0.67
C GLU A 21 9.28 3.22 -1.90
N ALA A 22 8.90 2.84 -3.12
CA ALA A 22 9.42 3.51 -4.32
C ALA A 22 8.94 4.96 -4.43
N HIS A 23 7.70 5.26 -4.02
CA HIS A 23 7.22 6.63 -3.92
C HIS A 23 8.00 7.43 -2.87
N LEU A 24 8.25 6.85 -1.68
CA LEU A 24 9.05 7.48 -0.63
C LEU A 24 10.47 7.82 -1.12
N GLN A 25 11.15 6.87 -1.75
CA GLN A 25 12.52 7.09 -2.24
C GLN A 25 12.57 8.15 -3.35
N LEU A 26 11.56 8.21 -4.23
CA LEU A 26 11.44 9.29 -5.22
C LEU A 26 11.22 10.66 -4.57
N ALA A 27 10.36 10.76 -3.54
CA ALA A 27 10.15 12.00 -2.80
C ALA A 27 11.45 12.52 -2.17
N LEU A 28 12.25 11.63 -1.56
CA LEU A 28 13.54 11.98 -0.96
C LEU A 28 14.57 12.43 -2.02
N LEU A 29 14.52 11.87 -3.23
CA LEU A 29 15.39 12.30 -4.33
C LEU A 29 14.99 13.68 -4.85
N TYR A 30 13.70 13.92 -5.07
CA TYR A 30 13.20 15.25 -5.48
C TYR A 30 13.43 16.32 -4.40
N GLN A 31 13.35 15.95 -3.13
CA GLN A 31 13.65 16.85 -2.02
C GLN A 31 15.12 17.32 -2.07
N LYS A 32 16.06 16.42 -2.39
CA LYS A 32 17.47 16.76 -2.58
C LYS A 32 17.70 17.68 -3.79
N GLU A 33 16.84 17.59 -4.79
CA GLU A 33 16.86 18.45 -5.98
C GLU A 33 16.12 19.77 -5.79
N ALA A 34 15.55 20.01 -4.59
CA ALA A 34 14.67 21.14 -4.29
C ALA A 34 13.41 21.23 -5.16
N ASP A 35 13.02 20.13 -5.82
CA ASP A 35 11.79 20.01 -6.57
C ASP A 35 10.64 19.72 -5.60
N THR A 36 10.08 20.80 -5.05
CA THR A 36 9.03 20.72 -4.01
C THR A 36 7.74 20.11 -4.55
N GLU A 37 7.41 20.34 -5.83
CA GLU A 37 6.20 19.81 -6.45
C GLU A 37 6.24 18.28 -6.50
N ASN A 38 7.31 17.71 -7.06
CA ASN A 38 7.44 16.25 -7.14
C ASN A 38 7.69 15.61 -5.76
N THR A 39 8.34 16.33 -4.85
CA THR A 39 8.50 15.87 -3.46
C THR A 39 7.14 15.62 -2.80
N LEU A 40 6.25 16.62 -2.82
CA LEU A 40 4.93 16.53 -2.19
C LEU A 40 4.08 15.44 -2.85
N LYS A 41 4.03 15.42 -4.18
CA LYS A 41 3.30 14.42 -4.95
C LYS A 41 3.69 13.00 -4.57
N HIS A 42 5.00 12.72 -4.49
CA HIS A 42 5.47 11.38 -4.18
C HIS A 42 5.28 11.00 -2.71
N PHE A 43 5.33 11.96 -1.76
CA PHE A 43 4.95 11.69 -0.38
C PHE A 43 3.46 11.37 -0.23
N GLU A 44 2.59 12.13 -0.89
CA GLU A 44 1.14 11.87 -0.88
C GLU A 44 0.80 10.48 -1.42
N LEU A 45 1.44 10.10 -2.53
CA LEU A 45 1.26 8.76 -3.11
C LEU A 45 1.71 7.64 -2.16
N ALA A 46 2.87 7.79 -1.50
CA ALA A 46 3.34 6.82 -0.52
C ALA A 46 2.33 6.64 0.63
N ILE A 47 1.87 7.75 1.22
CA ILE A 47 0.90 7.73 2.33
C ILE A 47 -0.44 7.12 1.89
N SER A 48 -0.95 7.52 0.72
CA SER A 48 -2.23 7.03 0.22
C SER A 48 -2.21 5.52 -0.03
N THR A 49 -1.08 5.00 -0.52
CA THR A 49 -0.89 3.58 -0.81
C THR A 49 -0.86 2.74 0.47
N ASP A 50 -0.09 3.18 1.47
CA ASP A 50 -0.05 2.50 2.77
C ASP A 50 -1.42 2.48 3.44
N LEU A 51 -2.16 3.59 3.35
CA LEU A 51 -3.51 3.67 3.90
C LEU A 51 -4.49 2.74 3.18
N GLU A 52 -4.42 2.65 1.85
CA GLU A 52 -5.23 1.71 1.07
C GLU A 52 -4.92 0.24 1.47
N GLU A 53 -3.65 -0.10 1.67
CA GLU A 53 -3.24 -1.44 2.09
C GLU A 53 -3.75 -1.79 3.48
N ILE A 54 -3.67 -0.85 4.43
CA ILE A 54 -4.22 -1.02 5.79
C ILE A 54 -5.73 -1.25 5.74
N ASN A 55 -6.49 -0.38 5.06
CA ASN A 55 -7.94 -0.50 4.96
C ASN A 55 -8.36 -1.85 4.36
N LYS A 56 -7.65 -2.31 3.32
CA LYS A 56 -7.91 -3.60 2.68
C LYS A 56 -7.63 -4.80 3.60
N LEU A 57 -6.63 -4.70 4.47
CA LEU A 57 -6.34 -5.74 5.46
C LEU A 57 -7.41 -5.76 6.56
N GLU A 58 -7.87 -4.60 7.00
CA GLU A 58 -8.97 -4.48 7.97
C GLU A 58 -10.26 -5.08 7.43
N GLU A 59 -10.67 -4.71 6.21
CA GLU A 59 -11.87 -5.26 5.54
C GLU A 59 -11.84 -6.80 5.43
N LYS A 60 -10.67 -7.36 5.07
CA LYS A 60 -10.48 -8.82 5.01
C LYS A 60 -10.58 -9.47 6.39
N GLY A 61 -10.03 -8.82 7.42
CA GLY A 61 -10.14 -9.28 8.80
C GLY A 61 -11.60 -9.38 9.24
N ASP A 62 -12.36 -8.32 8.99
CA ASP A 62 -13.79 -8.26 9.30
C ASP A 62 -14.60 -9.33 8.56
N GLU A 63 -14.32 -9.54 7.27
CA GLU A 63 -14.98 -10.58 6.49
C GLU A 63 -14.67 -11.99 7.00
N LEU A 64 -13.43 -12.27 7.39
CA LEU A 64 -13.03 -13.55 7.97
C LEU A 64 -13.72 -13.80 9.33
N LEU A 65 -13.79 -12.77 10.18
CA LEU A 65 -14.48 -12.85 11.47
C LEU A 65 -15.97 -13.13 11.29
N LYS A 66 -16.61 -12.43 10.35
CA LYS A 66 -18.01 -12.64 9.98
C LYS A 66 -18.24 -14.07 9.49
N ASN A 67 -17.39 -14.57 8.58
CA ASN A 67 -17.48 -15.94 8.07
C ASN A 67 -17.34 -16.98 9.19
N TYR A 68 -16.39 -16.79 10.11
CA TYR A 68 -16.22 -17.65 11.28
C TYR A 68 -17.46 -17.67 12.18
N GLN A 69 -18.06 -16.50 12.44
CA GLN A 69 -19.30 -16.39 13.23
C GLN A 69 -20.48 -17.12 12.56
N PHE A 70 -20.65 -17.00 11.24
CA PHE A 70 -21.69 -17.72 10.50
C PHE A 70 -21.50 -19.24 10.55
N GLN A 71 -20.27 -19.74 10.39
CA GLN A 71 -19.99 -21.18 10.48
C GLN A 71 -20.31 -21.70 11.88
N ASN A 72 -19.88 -21.00 12.93
CA ASN A 72 -20.19 -21.37 14.31
C ASN A 72 -21.70 -21.41 14.56
N ALA A 73 -22.45 -20.40 14.12
CA ALA A 73 -23.90 -20.36 14.27
C ALA A 73 -24.58 -21.54 13.56
N LYS A 74 -24.13 -21.89 12.36
CA LYS A 74 -24.63 -23.04 11.58
C LYS A 74 -24.37 -24.37 12.30
N GLU A 75 -23.18 -24.55 12.86
CA GLU A 75 -22.85 -25.77 13.63
C GLU A 75 -23.73 -25.94 14.86
N GLN A 76 -23.99 -24.86 15.61
CA GLN A 76 -24.86 -24.89 16.78
C GLN A 76 -26.30 -25.23 16.38
N TYR A 77 -26.79 -24.65 15.29
CA TYR A 77 -28.13 -24.94 14.77
C TYR A 77 -28.31 -26.40 14.31
N ILE A 78 -27.26 -27.01 13.72
CA ILE A 78 -27.33 -28.43 13.31
C ILE A 78 -27.29 -29.37 14.53
N LYS A 79 -26.66 -28.96 15.63
CA LYS A 79 -26.53 -29.76 16.86
C LYS A 79 -27.75 -29.67 17.79
N SER A 80 -28.63 -28.68 17.60
CA SER A 80 -29.89 -28.51 18.33
C SER A 80 -31.04 -29.27 17.67
#